data_AF-A0A292QLT1-F1
#
_entry.id   AF-A0A292QLT1-F1
#
_cell.length_a   1.000
_cell.length_b   1.000
_cell.length_c   1.000
_cell.angle_alpha   90.00
_cell.angle_beta   90.00
_cell.angle_gamma   90.00
#
_symmetry.space_group_name_H-M   'P 1'
#
loop_
_entity.id
_entity.type
_entity.pdbx_description
1 polymer ?
#
loop_
_entity_poly.entity_id
_entity_poly.type
_entity_poly.pdbx_seq_one_letter_code
_entity_poly.pdbx_strand_id
1 'polypeptide(L)'
;MENRLPPNRFRMLDTMEDIRQNCKGRIYANMFTVKEFAETFKIGINTVYKLCKIKGFPVIQIGGKKYIIANDFNEWVMQNVGKVIELK
;
A
#
# COMPACT_ATOMS: atom_id res chain seq x y z
N MET A 1 30.08 -11.42 -28.98
CA MET A 1 30.21 -9.97 -28.73
C MET A 1 29.03 -9.54 -27.86
N GLU A 2 29.38 -9.07 -26.67
CA GLU A 2 28.57 -8.47 -25.58
C GLU A 2 27.08 -8.82 -25.44
N ASN A 3 26.81 -9.62 -24.40
CA ASN A 3 25.63 -9.48 -23.55
C ASN A 3 25.59 -8.06 -22.95
N ARG A 4 24.95 -7.12 -23.64
CA ARG A 4 24.66 -5.81 -23.01
C ARG A 4 23.38 -5.94 -22.20
N LEU A 5 23.55 -6.19 -20.91
CA LEU A 5 22.49 -5.97 -19.92
C LEU A 5 22.03 -4.51 -20.03
N PRO A 6 20.71 -4.24 -20.12
CA PRO A 6 20.23 -2.87 -20.08
C PRO A 6 20.59 -2.23 -18.74
N PRO A 7 20.98 -0.93 -18.75
CA PRO A 7 21.36 -0.22 -17.54
C PRO A 7 20.09 0.16 -16.79
N ASN A 8 19.52 -0.76 -16.02
CA ASN A 8 18.93 -0.36 -14.76
C ASN A 8 18.81 -1.52 -13.78
N ARG A 9 19.46 -1.31 -12.64
CA ARG A 9 19.65 -2.18 -11.50
C ARG A 9 18.35 -2.31 -10.70
N PHE A 10 17.34 -2.96 -11.26
CA PHE A 10 16.17 -3.44 -10.51
C PHE A 10 15.73 -4.81 -11.02
N ARG A 11 16.67 -5.76 -11.06
CA ARG A 11 16.34 -7.18 -10.97
C ARG A 11 16.21 -7.53 -9.50
N MET A 12 15.01 -7.40 -8.93
CA MET A 12 14.49 -8.18 -7.80
C MET A 12 12.97 -7.96 -7.73
N LEU A 13 12.27 -8.50 -8.73
CA LEU A 13 10.82 -8.75 -8.72
C LEU A 13 10.63 -10.13 -9.36
N ASP A 14 11.15 -11.17 -8.69
CA ASP A 14 11.18 -12.56 -9.20
C ASP A 14 9.96 -13.39 -8.79
N THR A 15 8.83 -12.77 -8.44
CA THR A 15 7.52 -13.43 -8.47
C THR A 15 6.50 -12.61 -9.25
N MET A 16 6.02 -13.20 -10.34
CA MET A 16 5.29 -12.60 -11.47
C MET A 16 3.84 -12.14 -11.17
N GLU A 17 3.34 -12.26 -9.95
CA GLU A 17 1.93 -11.95 -9.60
C GLU A 17 1.73 -10.71 -8.69
N ASP A 18 2.80 -10.21 -8.05
CA ASP A 18 2.69 -9.16 -7.02
C ASP A 18 2.87 -7.73 -7.55
N ILE A 19 3.33 -7.57 -8.79
CA ILE A 19 3.16 -6.32 -9.53
C ILE A 19 1.72 -6.30 -10.07
N ARG A 20 0.73 -6.39 -9.16
CA ARG A 20 -0.63 -5.99 -9.50
C ARG A 20 -0.54 -4.55 -9.95
N GLN A 21 -0.80 -4.33 -11.24
CA GLN A 21 -0.96 -3.02 -11.83
C GLN A 21 -1.85 -2.18 -10.91
N ASN A 22 -1.26 -1.21 -10.20
CA ASN A 22 -2.08 -0.11 -9.72
C ASN A 22 -2.66 0.55 -10.98
N CYS A 23 -3.95 0.90 -10.99
CA CYS A 23 -4.76 1.23 -12.18
C CYS A 23 -4.22 2.40 -13.05
N LYS A 24 -3.03 2.94 -12.77
CA LYS A 24 -2.42 4.11 -13.39
C LYS A 24 -0.90 4.02 -13.66
N GLY A 25 -0.27 2.84 -13.55
CA GLY A 25 1.13 2.65 -14.01
C GLY A 25 2.21 3.51 -13.33
N ARG A 26 2.01 3.93 -12.07
CA ARG A 26 2.98 4.73 -11.31
C ARG A 26 3.93 3.84 -10.51
N ILE A 27 5.20 4.25 -10.42
CA ILE A 27 6.33 3.54 -9.79
C ILE A 27 6.11 3.29 -8.27
N TYR A 28 5.14 3.97 -7.65
CA TYR A 28 4.67 3.67 -6.30
C TYR A 28 3.65 2.53 -6.28
N ALA A 29 3.99 1.38 -6.89
CA ALA A 29 3.07 0.25 -7.09
C ALA A 29 2.37 -0.23 -5.81
N ASN A 30 2.88 0.16 -4.64
CA ASN A 30 2.43 -0.31 -3.35
C ASN A 30 1.83 0.75 -2.41
N MET A 31 1.45 1.91 -2.92
CA MET A 31 0.79 2.96 -2.12
C MET A 31 -0.59 3.31 -2.67
N PHE A 32 -1.56 3.39 -1.77
CA PHE A 32 -2.93 3.82 -2.06
C PHE A 32 -3.17 5.20 -1.46
N THR A 33 -3.82 6.11 -2.20
CA THR A 33 -4.48 7.23 -1.52
C THR A 33 -5.62 6.69 -0.64
N VAL A 34 -6.04 7.46 0.36
CA VAL A 34 -7.20 7.10 1.21
C VAL A 34 -8.44 6.74 0.38
N LYS A 35 -8.68 7.47 -0.71
CA LYS A 35 -9.81 7.21 -1.61
C LYS A 35 -9.66 5.89 -2.36
N GLU A 36 -8.50 5.66 -2.99
CA GLU A 36 -8.23 4.41 -3.71
C GLU A 36 -8.32 3.20 -2.77
N PHE A 37 -7.75 3.32 -1.56
CA PHE A 37 -7.83 2.28 -0.54
C PHE A 37 -9.28 1.96 -0.16
N ALA A 38 -10.10 2.98 0.10
CA ALA A 38 -11.51 2.81 0.42
C ALA A 38 -12.26 2.07 -0.71
N GLU A 39 -12.00 2.43 -1.97
CA GLU A 39 -12.64 1.84 -3.15
C GLU A 39 -12.19 0.39 -3.42
N THR A 40 -10.90 0.11 -3.22
CA THR A 40 -10.28 -1.22 -3.42
C THR A 40 -10.71 -2.21 -2.35
N PHE A 41 -10.63 -1.84 -1.08
CA PHE A 41 -10.93 -2.73 0.05
C PHE A 41 -12.39 -2.67 0.51
N LYS A 42 -13.23 -1.85 -0.15
CA LYS A 42 -14.65 -1.66 0.18
C LYS A 42 -14.88 -1.23 1.64
N ILE A 43 -13.97 -0.42 2.17
CA ILE A 43 -14.07 0.17 3.51
C ILE A 43 -14.57 1.61 3.37
N GLY A 44 -15.54 2.01 4.19
CA GLY A 44 -16.07 3.37 4.18
C GLY A 44 -14.96 4.41 4.35
N ILE A 45 -14.96 5.47 3.54
CA ILE A 45 -13.87 6.46 3.51
C ILE A 45 -13.62 7.10 4.90
N ASN A 46 -14.68 7.35 5.66
CA ASN A 46 -14.60 7.87 7.03
C ASN A 46 -13.89 6.89 7.97
N THR A 47 -14.15 5.60 7.82
CA THR A 47 -13.47 4.53 8.56
C THR A 47 -11.99 4.51 8.22
N VAL A 48 -11.62 4.63 6.95
CA VAL A 48 -10.20 4.70 6.54
C VAL A 48 -9.50 5.92 7.15
N TYR A 49 -10.16 7.08 7.18
CA TYR A 49 -9.60 8.26 7.86
C TYR A 49 -9.43 8.06 9.37
N LYS A 50 -10.34 7.35 10.03
CA LYS A 50 -10.19 6.98 11.45
C LYS A 50 -9.03 5.99 11.64
N LEU A 51 -8.91 4.98 10.78
CA LEU A 51 -7.77 4.05 10.77
C LEU A 51 -6.43 4.78 10.63
N CYS A 52 -6.36 5.80 9.76
CA CYS A 52 -5.16 6.63 9.60
C CYS A 52 -4.75 7.41 10.87
N LYS A 53 -5.61 7.51 11.88
CA LYS A 53 -5.28 8.14 13.17
C LYS A 53 -4.77 7.12 14.20
N ILE A 54 -4.94 5.83 13.94
CA ILE A 54 -4.51 4.76 14.84
C ILE A 54 -2.99 4.65 14.80
N LYS A 55 -2.39 4.58 15.99
CA LYS A 55 -0.95 4.39 16.12
C LYS A 55 -0.56 3.03 15.54
N GLY A 56 0.42 3.02 14.64
CA GLY A 56 0.91 1.81 13.99
C GLY A 56 0.13 1.41 12.73
N PHE A 57 -0.91 2.15 12.34
CA PHE A 57 -1.50 1.97 11.01
C PHE A 57 -0.51 2.46 9.93
N PRO A 58 -0.33 1.72 8.81
CA PRO A 58 0.71 1.98 7.83
C PRO A 58 0.34 3.11 6.88
N VAL A 59 0.27 4.32 7.43
CA VAL A 59 0.00 5.55 6.72
C VAL A 59 1.22 6.45 6.73
N ILE A 60 1.50 7.05 5.59
CA ILE A 60 2.45 8.15 5.46
C ILE A 60 1.70 9.40 4.98
N GLN A 61 2.15 10.56 5.45
CA GLN A 61 1.65 11.84 4.96
C GLN A 61 2.75 12.53 4.16
N ILE A 62 2.48 12.77 2.88
CA ILE A 62 3.39 13.50 1.98
C ILE A 62 2.69 14.81 1.62
N GLY A 63 3.20 15.91 2.17
CA GLY A 63 2.53 17.21 2.11
C GLY A 63 1.14 17.15 2.76
N GLY A 64 0.11 17.54 2.01
CA GLY A 64 -1.29 17.50 2.47
C GLY A 64 -2.03 16.19 2.23
N LYS A 65 -1.40 15.18 1.61
CA LYS A 65 -2.05 13.93 1.20
C LYS A 65 -1.57 12.73 2.02
N LYS A 66 -2.51 11.85 2.36
CA LYS A 66 -2.23 10.59 3.06
C LYS A 66 -2.18 9.42 2.07
N TYR A 67 -1.19 8.56 2.27
CA TYR A 67 -0.97 7.35 1.49
C TYR A 67 -0.84 6.15 2.42
N ILE A 68 -1.42 5.02 2.03
CA ILE A 68 -1.43 3.76 2.79
C ILE A 68 -0.54 2.79 2.04
N ILE A 69 0.45 2.22 2.74
CA ILE A 69 1.42 1.28 2.17
C ILE A 69 0.80 -0.12 2.22
N ALA A 70 0.66 -0.79 1.07
CA ALA A 70 -0.10 -2.04 1.00
C ALA A 70 0.62 -3.25 1.64
N ASN A 71 1.96 -3.33 1.52
CA ASN A 71 2.72 -4.41 2.17
C ASN A 71 2.58 -4.33 3.69
N ASP A 72 2.87 -3.16 4.25
CA ASP A 72 2.76 -2.92 5.68
C ASP A 72 1.31 -3.05 6.17
N PHE A 73 0.32 -2.76 5.32
CA PHE A 73 -1.10 -3.02 5.63
C PHE A 73 -1.37 -4.50 5.82
N ASN A 74 -0.82 -5.38 4.97
CA ASN A 74 -0.97 -6.82 5.15
C ASN A 74 -0.36 -7.27 6.48
N GLU A 75 0.84 -6.78 6.83
CA GLU A 75 1.46 -7.06 8.12
C GLU A 75 0.60 -6.58 9.30
N TRP A 76 0.08 -5.36 9.21
CA TRP A 76 -0.81 -4.80 10.21
C TRP A 76 -2.08 -5.64 10.38
N VAL A 77 -2.68 -6.13 9.28
CA VAL A 77 -3.84 -7.04 9.34
C VAL A 77 -3.48 -8.31 10.08
N MET A 78 -2.34 -8.96 9.74
CA MET A 78 -1.92 -10.20 10.38
C MET A 78 -1.70 -10.05 11.89
N GLN A 79 -1.15 -8.92 12.33
CA GLN A 79 -0.96 -8.62 13.76
C GLN A 79 -2.27 -8.35 14.51
N ASN A 80 -3.35 -8.05 13.79
CA ASN A 80 -4.65 -7.68 14.34
C ASN A 80 -5.75 -8.72 14.07
N VAL A 81 -5.41 -9.89 13.51
CA VAL A 81 -6.34 -11.00 13.35
C VAL A 81 -6.95 -11.37 14.70
N GLY A 82 -8.28 -11.48 14.74
CA GLY A 82 -9.04 -11.80 15.95
C GLY A 82 -9.22 -10.64 16.94
N LYS A 83 -8.69 -9.45 16.66
CA LYS A 83 -8.87 -8.26 17.50
C LYS A 83 -9.96 -7.35 16.93
N VAL A 84 -10.72 -6.72 17.82
CA VAL A 84 -11.65 -5.64 17.46
C VAL A 84 -10.88 -4.32 17.50
N ILE A 85 -10.85 -3.61 16.37
CA ILE A 85 -10.18 -2.31 16.28
C ILE A 85 -11.18 -1.20 16.65
N GLU A 86 -10.93 -0.54 17.77
CA GLU A 86 -11.73 0.61 18.20
C GLU A 86 -11.35 1.86 17.41
N LEU A 87 -12.31 2.41 16.67
CA LEU A 87 -12.15 3.61 15.85
C LEU A 87 -12.58 4.84 16.65
N LYS A 88 -11.63 5.52 17.29
CA LYS A 88 -11.86 6.79 18.00
C LYS A 88 -12.02 7.97 17.03
#